data_AF-A0A1H3Q479-F1
#
_entry.id   AF-A0A1H3Q479-F1
#
_cell.length_a   1.000
_cell.length_b   1.000
_cell.length_c   1.000
_cell.angle_alpha   90.00
_cell.angle_beta   90.00
_cell.angle_gamma   90.00
#
_symmetry.space_group_name_H-M   'P 1'
#
loop_
_entity.id
_entity.type
_entity.pdbx_description
1 polymer ?
#
loop_
_entity_poly.entity_id
_entity_poly.type
_entity_poly.pdbx_seq_one_letter_code
_entity_poly.pdbx_strand_id
1 'polypeptide(L)'
;MVKLTRKILSQALCVCLTAFSPAWSLASVQLIAEVGQAAEDFPPGYVYWGFDHPVMGPSGHIAFSGAADTSVRATDNHTHAVWSGRPGHLKALIKENEVLIHTPQTLRFLSAVESSLITNSSGHVAMMARLQSDLNSNHTIGLLVHADGHTHLALQTGQPAPGLPSGTVIHTIRDFVFTTAGLLILAEASGPSFQGLDLWFWNLNLNEPTKLPTPSSHCSYADINSLSLNQHGAATFIASLSHTTGGACNPSRGVFKWHNGQILPIVTDNDPVPGMAATVFSLGSYPLRASITDLDEIIFTAVLMDTIDSEWRSSAWVARSDGQLDLLVLDGESLPDNTTPGNGLNNTDFFANIESTDSGLSILKTTRQANRSTAITMGRARAIQPYHSIHETGTSQLSLIMQLNDPLPGFDASWFTGILTGEVAINKAGQFAFSSIIASESDILGSQRTAIWRSTEDGKTELAASVGMTLFVNNEVRKIEQINRLNRFVNLHKSGGSTVGGGVTQFSDQGEIIFAGKLGSNPGGIFLVTDGKKEGRVFALAEQSFPALFSPANPHTQNAEGFWYRHYPATNSYIGIRGQEVFVLGDAFGPGIQYLDTLDNILHFLEGIAQPGS
;
A
#
# COMPACT_ATOMS: atom_id res chain seq x y z
N MET A 1 -31.00 33.68 55.46
CA MET A 1 -29.59 33.82 55.04
C MET A 1 -29.03 32.55 54.37
N VAL A 2 -29.83 31.77 53.60
CA VAL A 2 -29.38 30.51 52.93
C VAL A 2 -29.95 30.33 51.50
N LYS A 3 -30.60 31.35 50.92
CA LYS A 3 -31.21 31.26 49.57
C LYS A 3 -30.57 32.14 48.48
N LEU A 4 -29.43 32.78 48.77
CA LEU A 4 -28.78 33.72 47.84
C LEU A 4 -27.39 33.29 47.34
N THR A 5 -26.99 32.03 47.55
CA THR A 5 -25.64 31.54 47.18
C THR A 5 -25.63 30.47 46.08
N ARG A 6 -26.79 30.02 45.58
CA ARG A 6 -26.85 29.02 44.47
C ARG A 6 -27.03 29.61 43.07
N LYS A 7 -27.39 30.89 42.93
CA LYS A 7 -27.63 31.50 41.61
C LYS A 7 -26.39 32.14 40.97
N ILE A 8 -25.35 32.45 41.75
CA ILE A 8 -24.13 33.10 41.25
C ILE A 8 -23.04 32.06 40.89
N LEU A 9 -23.06 30.87 41.49
CA LEU A 9 -22.13 29.79 41.11
C LEU A 9 -22.50 29.08 39.79
N SER A 10 -23.76 29.23 39.32
CA SER A 10 -24.24 28.66 38.06
C SER A 10 -23.99 29.57 36.84
N GLN A 11 -23.67 30.84 37.05
CA GLN A 11 -23.39 31.80 35.96
C GLN A 11 -21.90 32.13 35.81
N ALA A 12 -21.07 31.86 36.83
CA ALA A 12 -19.61 31.98 36.71
C ALA A 12 -18.92 30.73 36.12
N LEU A 13 -19.63 29.61 35.98
CA LEU A 13 -19.09 28.38 35.37
C LEU A 13 -19.38 28.25 33.86
N CYS A 14 -20.08 29.22 33.26
CA CYS A 14 -20.63 29.11 31.90
C CYS A 14 -19.98 30.03 30.85
N VAL A 15 -18.83 30.68 31.15
CA VAL A 15 -18.24 31.70 30.26
C VAL A 15 -16.75 31.46 29.91
N CYS A 16 -16.11 30.37 30.36
CA CYS A 16 -14.69 30.08 30.05
C CYS A 16 -14.41 28.74 29.37
N LEU A 17 -15.37 28.14 28.66
CA LEU A 17 -15.20 26.83 27.99
C LEU A 17 -15.63 26.85 26.51
N THR A 18 -15.39 27.95 25.81
CA THR A 18 -15.45 28.00 24.34
C THR A 18 -14.08 28.30 23.74
N ALA A 19 -13.04 27.61 24.23
CA ALA A 19 -11.97 27.21 23.33
C ALA A 19 -12.45 25.89 22.73
N PHE A 20 -13.19 25.97 21.61
CA PHE A 20 -13.40 24.82 20.74
C PHE A 20 -12.02 24.40 20.23
N SER A 21 -11.27 23.62 21.01
CA SER A 21 -10.30 22.72 20.41
C SER A 21 -11.15 21.82 19.51
N PRO A 22 -10.97 21.84 18.17
CA PRO A 22 -11.61 20.83 17.35
C PRO A 22 -11.19 19.50 17.97
N ALA A 23 -12.15 18.65 18.31
CA ALA A 23 -11.85 17.28 18.68
C ALA A 23 -11.34 16.60 17.41
N TRP A 24 -10.06 16.81 17.10
CA TRP A 24 -9.39 16.07 16.06
C TRP A 24 -9.44 14.62 16.51
N SER A 25 -10.20 13.81 15.79
CA SER A 25 -10.10 12.35 15.89
C SER A 25 -8.72 12.02 15.39
N LEU A 26 -7.75 11.95 16.29
CA LEU A 26 -6.40 11.53 15.95
C LEU A 26 -6.50 10.05 15.57
N ALA A 27 -5.91 9.70 14.44
CA ALA A 27 -5.73 8.31 14.06
C ALA A 27 -5.09 7.53 15.22
N SER A 28 -5.60 6.34 15.51
CA SER A 28 -5.01 5.51 16.56
C SER A 28 -3.77 4.82 16.01
N VAL A 29 -2.61 5.09 16.60
CA VAL A 29 -1.37 4.39 16.30
C VAL A 29 -1.15 3.28 17.33
N GLN A 30 -1.20 2.04 16.89
CA GLN A 30 -0.98 0.83 17.68
C GLN A 30 0.43 0.28 17.43
N LEU A 31 1.13 -0.12 18.49
CA LEU A 31 2.36 -0.90 18.38
C LEU A 31 2.02 -2.37 18.09
N ILE A 32 2.59 -2.92 17.03
CA ILE A 32 2.37 -4.31 16.59
C ILE A 32 3.50 -5.23 17.06
N ALA A 33 4.74 -4.78 16.94
CA ALA A 33 5.92 -5.49 17.43
C ALA A 33 7.00 -4.46 17.80
N GLU A 34 7.73 -4.70 18.88
CA GLU A 34 8.84 -3.86 19.33
C GLU A 34 10.10 -4.69 19.56
N VAL A 35 11.27 -4.15 19.18
CA VAL A 35 12.55 -4.81 19.46
C VAL A 35 12.71 -4.96 20.98
N GLY A 36 13.00 -6.18 21.43
CA GLY A 36 13.03 -6.52 22.87
C GLY A 36 11.72 -7.08 23.43
N GLN A 37 10.60 -7.01 22.70
CA GLN A 37 9.40 -7.79 23.02
C GLN A 37 9.62 -9.26 22.65
N ALA A 38 8.98 -10.19 23.35
CA ALA A 38 9.03 -11.62 23.01
C ALA A 38 8.68 -11.85 21.52
N ALA A 39 9.52 -12.61 20.81
CA ALA A 39 9.30 -12.92 19.42
C ALA A 39 8.26 -14.04 19.27
N GLU A 40 7.16 -13.77 18.57
CA GLU A 40 6.10 -14.77 18.39
C GLU A 40 6.61 -16.02 17.64
N ASP A 41 6.12 -17.17 18.09
CA ASP A 41 6.54 -18.53 17.69
C ASP A 41 8.01 -18.90 17.97
N PHE A 42 8.72 -18.15 18.81
CA PHE A 42 10.06 -18.54 19.30
C PHE A 42 10.02 -19.10 20.73
N PRO A 43 11.04 -19.90 21.13
CA PRO A 43 11.16 -20.33 22.52
C PRO A 43 11.20 -19.16 23.51
N PRO A 44 10.77 -19.35 24.77
CA PRO A 44 10.89 -18.32 25.80
C PRO A 44 12.32 -17.78 25.91
N GLY A 45 12.44 -16.45 25.96
CA GLY A 45 13.72 -15.74 26.03
C GLY A 45 14.17 -15.14 24.70
N TYR A 46 13.62 -15.56 23.57
CA TYR A 46 13.82 -14.87 22.31
C TYR A 46 12.95 -13.61 22.23
N VAL A 47 13.54 -12.54 21.73
CA VAL A 47 12.90 -11.25 21.52
C VAL A 47 13.07 -10.81 20.07
N TYR A 48 12.14 -10.00 19.57
CA TYR A 48 12.29 -9.37 18.26
C TYR A 48 13.58 -8.54 18.22
N TRP A 49 14.30 -8.64 17.11
CA TRP A 49 15.56 -7.97 16.86
C TRP A 49 15.60 -7.48 15.40
N GLY A 50 15.54 -6.17 15.23
CA GLY A 50 15.44 -5.55 13.90
C GLY A 50 14.12 -5.82 13.20
N PHE A 51 13.68 -4.86 12.39
CA PHE A 51 12.51 -5.01 11.54
C PHE A 51 12.80 -4.43 10.17
N ASP A 52 12.36 -5.14 9.15
CA ASP A 52 12.55 -4.79 7.77
C ASP A 52 11.21 -4.82 7.04
N HIS A 53 10.92 -3.71 6.36
CA HIS A 53 9.91 -3.57 5.32
C HIS A 53 8.56 -4.22 5.66
N PRO A 54 7.82 -3.70 6.66
CA PRO A 54 6.48 -4.19 6.90
C PRO A 54 5.60 -3.91 5.69
N VAL A 55 4.76 -4.87 5.35
CA VAL A 55 3.78 -4.80 4.27
C VAL A 55 2.41 -5.17 4.82
N MET A 56 1.37 -4.74 4.13
CA MET A 56 -0.02 -5.00 4.48
C MET A 56 -0.78 -5.43 3.24
N GLY A 57 -1.53 -6.53 3.33
CA GLY A 57 -2.44 -6.92 2.28
C GLY A 57 -3.76 -6.13 2.33
N PRO A 58 -4.59 -6.18 1.27
CA PRO A 58 -5.87 -5.48 1.24
C PRO A 58 -6.84 -5.85 2.39
N SER A 59 -6.67 -7.03 3.01
CA SER A 59 -7.48 -7.50 4.14
C SER A 59 -6.96 -7.09 5.53
N GLY A 60 -5.92 -6.27 5.60
CA GLY A 60 -5.29 -5.89 6.88
C GLY A 60 -4.33 -6.94 7.45
N HIS A 61 -4.07 -8.04 6.72
CA HIS A 61 -2.99 -8.96 7.08
C HIS A 61 -1.64 -8.27 6.92
N ILE A 62 -0.79 -8.41 7.94
CA ILE A 62 0.52 -7.80 8.03
C ILE A 62 1.56 -8.87 7.77
N ALA A 63 2.64 -8.52 7.06
CA ALA A 63 3.86 -9.31 7.07
C ALA A 63 5.10 -8.42 7.21
N PHE A 64 6.15 -8.93 7.83
CA PHE A 64 7.44 -8.26 7.91
C PHE A 64 8.58 -9.27 8.10
N SER A 65 9.78 -8.90 7.69
CA SER A 65 10.99 -9.67 7.99
C SER A 65 11.79 -9.02 9.12
N GLY A 66 12.66 -9.79 9.75
CA GLY A 66 13.56 -9.31 10.80
C GLY A 66 14.39 -10.46 11.36
N ALA A 67 14.81 -10.34 12.61
CA ALA A 67 15.41 -11.45 13.34
C ALA A 67 14.84 -11.56 14.75
N ALA A 68 15.11 -12.69 15.40
CA ALA A 68 14.89 -12.88 16.82
C ALA A 68 16.23 -13.22 17.49
N ASP A 69 16.47 -12.68 18.69
CA ASP A 69 17.70 -12.92 19.46
C ASP A 69 17.33 -13.23 20.91
N THR A 70 18.15 -13.98 21.63
CA THR A 70 18.06 -14.19 23.08
C THR A 70 18.47 -12.95 23.90
N SER A 71 18.99 -11.93 23.23
CA SER A 71 19.46 -10.68 23.83
C SER A 71 19.01 -9.46 23.03
N VAL A 72 18.69 -8.37 23.73
CA VAL A 72 18.35 -7.07 23.08
C VAL A 72 19.61 -6.38 22.50
N ARG A 73 20.81 -6.82 22.90
CA ARG A 73 22.07 -6.34 22.33
C ARG A 73 22.41 -7.19 21.11
N ALA A 74 22.92 -6.57 20.06
CA ALA A 74 23.39 -7.29 18.88
C ALA A 74 24.37 -8.38 19.29
N THR A 75 23.97 -9.64 19.12
CA THR A 75 24.86 -10.79 19.18
C THR A 75 24.97 -11.39 17.79
N ASP A 76 26.01 -12.19 17.54
CA ASP A 76 26.14 -12.95 16.29
C ASP A 76 25.13 -14.12 16.22
N ASN A 77 24.22 -14.26 17.19
CA ASN A 77 23.30 -15.40 17.34
C ASN A 77 21.85 -15.05 17.00
N HIS A 78 21.60 -14.01 16.21
CA HIS A 78 20.25 -13.71 15.76
C HIS A 78 19.74 -14.76 14.76
N THR A 79 18.47 -15.12 14.84
CA THR A 79 17.79 -16.04 13.91
C THR A 79 16.85 -15.22 13.02
N HIS A 80 17.13 -15.14 11.72
CA HIS A 80 16.24 -14.45 10.80
C HIS A 80 14.89 -15.14 10.68
N ALA A 81 13.82 -14.37 10.50
CA ALA A 81 12.50 -14.93 10.23
C ALA A 81 11.61 -13.95 9.46
N VAL A 82 10.51 -14.50 8.95
CA VAL A 82 9.39 -13.72 8.41
C VAL A 82 8.16 -14.00 9.26
N TRP A 83 7.52 -12.94 9.72
CA TRP A 83 6.27 -13.02 10.47
C TRP A 83 5.12 -12.54 9.60
N SER A 84 3.95 -13.13 9.81
CA SER A 84 2.70 -12.67 9.22
C SER A 84 1.52 -12.97 10.12
N GLY A 85 0.45 -12.19 9.98
CA GLY A 85 -0.80 -12.40 10.67
C GLY A 85 -1.65 -11.14 10.72
N ARG A 86 -2.77 -11.23 11.44
CA ARG A 86 -3.54 -10.03 11.83
C ARG A 86 -2.90 -9.38 13.06
N PRO A 87 -3.17 -8.10 13.32
CA PRO A 87 -2.80 -7.45 14.59
C PRO A 87 -3.18 -8.33 15.79
N GLY A 88 -2.21 -8.62 16.68
CA GLY A 88 -2.39 -9.49 17.84
C GLY A 88 -2.31 -11.01 17.59
N HIS A 89 -2.17 -11.45 16.33
CA HIS A 89 -2.11 -12.85 15.93
C HIS A 89 -0.95 -13.14 14.97
N LEU A 90 0.20 -12.50 15.20
CA LEU A 90 1.40 -12.74 14.40
C LEU A 90 1.95 -14.14 14.62
N LYS A 91 2.44 -14.76 13.55
CA LYS A 91 3.11 -16.06 13.56
C LYS A 91 4.36 -16.02 12.69
N ALA A 92 5.37 -16.79 13.08
CA ALA A 92 6.54 -16.97 12.24
C ALA A 92 6.19 -17.94 11.10
N LEU A 93 6.29 -17.46 9.86
CA LEU A 93 6.01 -18.25 8.66
C LEU A 93 7.15 -19.19 8.29
N ILE A 94 8.38 -18.69 8.46
CA ILE A 94 9.61 -19.42 8.22
C ILE A 94 10.74 -18.80 9.05
N LYS A 95 11.61 -19.65 9.59
CA LYS A 95 12.77 -19.26 10.40
C LYS A 95 14.07 -19.73 9.75
N GLU A 96 15.16 -19.04 10.07
CA GLU A 96 16.50 -19.38 9.62
C GLU A 96 16.84 -20.85 9.94
N ASN A 97 17.48 -21.51 8.98
CA ASN A 97 17.84 -22.92 8.96
C ASN A 97 16.67 -23.93 8.85
N GLU A 98 15.41 -23.48 8.82
CA GLU A 98 14.28 -24.35 8.51
C GLU A 98 14.37 -24.88 7.07
N VAL A 99 14.08 -26.17 6.92
CA VAL A 99 14.14 -26.87 5.65
C VAL A 99 12.86 -26.63 4.88
N LEU A 100 12.98 -26.23 3.61
CA LEU A 100 11.86 -26.15 2.69
C LEU A 100 11.38 -27.57 2.36
N ILE A 101 10.11 -27.85 2.65
CA ILE A 101 9.49 -29.14 2.34
C ILE A 101 9.17 -29.16 0.85
N HIS A 102 9.19 -30.35 0.24
CA HIS A 102 8.86 -30.57 -1.18
C HIS A 102 9.85 -29.98 -2.20
N THR A 103 11.08 -29.65 -1.78
CA THR A 103 12.16 -29.32 -2.71
C THR A 103 12.99 -30.55 -3.07
N PRO A 104 13.50 -30.70 -4.32
CA PRO A 104 14.29 -31.87 -4.73
C PRO A 104 15.60 -32.03 -3.96
N GLN A 105 16.12 -30.94 -3.40
CA GLN A 105 17.29 -30.88 -2.55
C GLN A 105 16.89 -30.29 -1.21
N THR A 106 17.59 -30.65 -0.13
CA THR A 106 17.42 -29.98 1.17
C THR A 106 17.88 -28.54 1.04
N LEU A 107 16.92 -27.62 0.98
CA LEU A 107 17.18 -26.19 0.97
C LEU A 107 16.78 -25.62 2.33
N ARG A 108 17.64 -24.78 2.89
CA ARG A 108 17.42 -24.08 4.15
C ARG A 108 17.18 -22.61 3.88
N PHE A 109 16.18 -22.05 4.55
CA PHE A 109 15.98 -20.60 4.55
C PHE A 109 17.08 -19.92 5.37
N LEU A 110 17.69 -18.86 4.83
CA LEU A 110 18.67 -18.06 5.56
C LEU A 110 18.09 -16.71 5.98
N SER A 111 17.52 -15.97 5.04
CA SER A 111 16.93 -14.65 5.28
C SER A 111 16.02 -14.25 4.13
N ALA A 112 15.05 -13.38 4.40
CA ALA A 112 14.35 -12.68 3.33
C ALA A 112 15.31 -11.68 2.66
N VAL A 113 15.19 -11.53 1.35
CA VAL A 113 15.85 -10.45 0.62
C VAL A 113 15.10 -9.16 0.94
N GLU A 114 15.81 -8.09 1.26
CA GLU A 114 15.22 -6.81 1.64
C GLU A 114 14.21 -6.31 0.58
N SER A 115 13.12 -5.68 1.03
CA SER A 115 12.06 -5.09 0.18
C SER A 115 11.39 -6.05 -0.81
N SER A 116 11.33 -7.33 -0.46
CA SER A 116 10.78 -8.36 -1.35
C SER A 116 9.64 -9.14 -0.73
N LEU A 117 8.81 -8.55 0.14
CA LEU A 117 7.63 -9.20 0.71
C LEU A 117 6.35 -8.61 0.10
N ILE A 118 5.36 -9.46 -0.20
CA ILE A 118 4.01 -9.06 -0.63
C ILE A 118 2.99 -9.93 0.09
N THR A 119 1.91 -9.32 0.58
CA THR A 119 0.77 -10.03 1.19
C THR A 119 -0.49 -9.79 0.36
N ASN A 120 -1.22 -10.84 0.02
CA ASN A 120 -2.47 -10.73 -0.74
C ASN A 120 -3.71 -10.63 0.18
N SER A 121 -4.92 -10.52 -0.39
CA SER A 121 -6.15 -10.40 0.38
C SER A 121 -6.51 -11.65 1.19
N SER A 122 -6.00 -12.83 0.84
CA SER A 122 -6.14 -14.06 1.63
C SER A 122 -5.15 -14.16 2.79
N GLY A 123 -4.22 -13.21 2.94
CA GLY A 123 -3.16 -13.27 3.95
C GLY A 123 -1.99 -14.17 3.58
N HIS A 124 -1.96 -14.71 2.36
CA HIS A 124 -0.77 -15.41 1.84
C HIS A 124 0.38 -14.42 1.67
N VAL A 125 1.61 -14.91 1.79
CA VAL A 125 2.82 -14.07 1.72
C VAL A 125 3.78 -14.62 0.67
N ALA A 126 4.17 -13.78 -0.29
CA ALA A 126 5.24 -14.08 -1.24
C ALA A 126 6.51 -13.32 -0.85
N MET A 127 7.67 -13.97 -0.93
CA MET A 127 8.95 -13.37 -0.55
C MET A 127 10.13 -13.85 -1.41
N MET A 128 11.08 -12.98 -1.75
CA MET A 128 12.40 -13.47 -2.19
C MET A 128 13.25 -13.81 -0.95
N ALA A 129 13.98 -14.91 -1.01
CA ALA A 129 14.77 -15.42 0.10
C ALA A 129 16.17 -15.86 -0.35
N ARG A 130 17.15 -15.66 0.53
CA ARG A 130 18.44 -16.32 0.46
C ARG A 130 18.29 -17.74 0.98
N LEU A 131 18.73 -18.72 0.20
CA LEU A 131 18.62 -20.14 0.49
C LEU A 131 20.00 -20.79 0.48
N GLN A 132 20.21 -21.80 1.33
CA GLN A 132 21.43 -22.61 1.37
C GLN A 132 21.11 -24.08 1.08
N SER A 133 21.90 -24.74 0.23
CA SER A 133 21.83 -26.19 0.03
C SER A 133 22.85 -26.88 0.93
N ASP A 134 22.53 -28.08 1.43
CA ASP A 134 23.49 -28.88 2.19
C ASP A 134 24.74 -29.27 1.35
N LEU A 135 24.66 -29.16 0.02
CA LEU A 135 25.75 -29.53 -0.91
C LEU A 135 26.70 -28.38 -1.25
N ASN A 136 26.33 -27.12 -1.01
CA ASN A 136 27.15 -25.96 -1.36
C ASN A 136 27.07 -24.85 -0.32
N SER A 137 28.21 -24.21 -0.04
CA SER A 137 28.24 -23.01 0.81
C SER A 137 27.74 -21.75 0.08
N ASN A 138 27.50 -21.84 -1.23
CA ASN A 138 27.05 -20.72 -2.03
C ASN A 138 25.54 -20.54 -1.85
N HIS A 139 25.12 -19.36 -1.41
CA HIS A 139 23.72 -19.04 -1.29
C HIS A 139 23.08 -18.90 -2.69
N THR A 140 21.84 -19.37 -2.81
CA THR A 140 20.99 -19.15 -3.98
C THR A 140 19.85 -18.21 -3.61
N ILE A 141 19.22 -17.57 -4.60
CA ILE A 141 18.01 -16.78 -4.39
C ILE A 141 16.81 -17.61 -4.84
N GLY A 142 15.82 -17.74 -3.95
CA GLY A 142 14.53 -18.36 -4.25
C GLY A 142 13.39 -17.36 -4.10
N LEU A 143 12.31 -17.57 -4.85
CA LEU A 143 11.02 -16.94 -4.62
C LEU A 143 10.13 -17.94 -3.88
N LEU A 144 9.79 -17.63 -2.64
CA LEU A 144 8.97 -18.45 -1.76
C LEU A 144 7.56 -17.89 -1.67
N VAL A 145 6.58 -18.76 -1.46
CA VAL A 145 5.20 -18.38 -1.16
C VAL A 145 4.69 -19.20 0.00
N HIS A 146 4.28 -18.51 1.06
CA HIS A 146 3.58 -19.11 2.17
C HIS A 146 2.07 -18.97 1.95
N ALA A 147 1.41 -20.10 1.69
CA ALA A 147 -0.02 -20.20 1.44
C ALA A 147 -0.55 -21.47 2.10
N ASP A 148 -1.79 -21.43 2.60
CA ASP A 148 -2.46 -22.59 3.20
C ASP A 148 -1.64 -23.30 4.30
N GLY A 149 -0.83 -22.54 5.05
CA GLY A 149 0.03 -23.05 6.13
C GLY A 149 1.33 -23.72 5.66
N HIS A 150 1.64 -23.67 4.37
CA HIS A 150 2.83 -24.29 3.78
C HIS A 150 3.68 -23.25 3.04
N THR A 151 5.01 -23.41 3.09
CA THR A 151 5.96 -22.60 2.32
C THR A 151 6.40 -23.36 1.08
N HIS A 152 6.08 -22.83 -0.09
CA HIS A 152 6.38 -23.39 -1.39
C HIS A 152 7.52 -22.61 -2.07
N LEU A 153 8.35 -23.31 -2.85
CA LEU A 153 9.38 -22.70 -3.70
C LEU A 153 8.83 -22.53 -5.12
N ALA A 154 8.59 -21.28 -5.54
CA ALA A 154 8.09 -20.96 -6.88
C ALA A 154 9.19 -21.05 -7.94
N LEU A 155 10.33 -20.42 -7.67
CA LEU A 155 11.44 -20.31 -8.62
C LEU A 155 12.77 -20.18 -7.85
N GLN A 156 13.87 -20.67 -8.40
CA GLN A 156 15.20 -20.62 -7.76
C GLN A 156 16.30 -20.38 -8.79
N THR A 157 17.24 -19.50 -8.47
CA THR A 157 18.42 -19.27 -9.31
C THR A 157 19.27 -20.54 -9.43
N GLY A 158 19.73 -20.86 -10.64
CA GLY A 158 20.50 -22.05 -10.96
C GLY A 158 19.66 -23.28 -11.30
N GLN A 159 18.33 -23.26 -11.07
CA GLN A 159 17.43 -24.34 -11.50
C GLN A 159 17.02 -24.18 -12.97
N PRO A 160 16.62 -25.28 -13.65
CA PRO A 160 16.05 -25.22 -14.99
C PRO A 160 14.90 -24.20 -15.07
N ALA A 161 14.91 -23.37 -16.10
CA ALA A 161 13.88 -22.36 -16.32
C ALA A 161 12.64 -23.01 -16.98
N PRO A 162 11.47 -23.05 -16.29
CA PRO A 162 10.28 -23.72 -16.82
C PRO A 162 9.84 -23.15 -18.18
N GLY A 163 9.51 -24.02 -19.13
CA GLY A 163 9.08 -23.62 -20.48
C GLY A 163 10.19 -23.11 -21.42
N LEU A 164 11.47 -23.16 -21.01
CA LEU A 164 12.62 -22.82 -21.86
C LEU A 164 13.39 -24.08 -22.32
N PRO A 165 14.23 -23.99 -23.36
CA PRO A 165 15.03 -25.12 -23.83
C PRO A 165 15.90 -25.73 -22.74
N SER A 166 16.08 -27.06 -22.78
CA SER A 166 16.95 -27.79 -21.86
C SER A 166 18.35 -27.16 -21.77
N GLY A 167 18.86 -27.03 -20.54
CA GLY A 167 20.13 -26.35 -20.25
C GLY A 167 20.00 -24.84 -20.00
N THR A 168 18.81 -24.26 -20.15
CA THR A 168 18.51 -22.90 -19.70
C THR A 168 18.15 -22.91 -18.21
N VAL A 169 18.80 -22.05 -17.44
CA VAL A 169 18.57 -21.92 -16.00
C VAL A 169 18.13 -20.51 -15.65
N ILE A 170 17.44 -20.37 -14.52
CA ILE A 170 17.12 -19.06 -13.95
C ILE A 170 18.42 -18.42 -13.44
N HIS A 171 18.82 -17.30 -14.04
CA HIS A 171 20.02 -16.57 -13.65
C HIS A 171 19.74 -15.64 -12.48
N THR A 172 18.66 -14.86 -12.55
CA THR A 172 18.30 -13.86 -11.54
C THR A 172 16.79 -13.68 -11.50
N ILE A 173 16.20 -13.60 -10.30
CA ILE A 173 14.80 -13.21 -10.11
C ILE A 173 14.80 -11.70 -9.88
N ARG A 174 14.17 -10.92 -10.76
CA ARG A 174 14.24 -9.45 -10.72
C ARG A 174 13.06 -8.84 -9.99
N ASP A 175 11.85 -9.32 -10.28
CA ASP A 175 10.63 -8.74 -9.74
C ASP A 175 9.48 -9.76 -9.69
N PHE A 176 8.46 -9.49 -8.88
CA PHE A 176 7.23 -10.25 -8.84
C PHE A 176 6.07 -9.42 -8.26
N VAL A 177 4.84 -9.76 -8.66
CA VAL A 177 3.59 -9.29 -8.05
C VAL A 177 2.74 -10.49 -7.63
N PHE A 178 1.90 -10.32 -6.62
CA PHE A 178 1.16 -11.42 -6.00
C PHE A 178 -0.28 -11.02 -5.64
N THR A 179 -1.25 -11.78 -6.12
CA THR A 179 -2.67 -11.68 -5.76
C THR A 179 -3.21 -13.03 -5.31
N THR A 180 -4.52 -13.14 -5.09
CA THR A 180 -5.16 -14.44 -4.83
C THR A 180 -5.22 -15.33 -6.07
N ALA A 181 -5.10 -14.75 -7.27
CA ALA A 181 -5.04 -15.50 -8.53
C ALA A 181 -3.71 -16.23 -8.75
N GLY A 182 -2.63 -15.73 -8.14
CA GLY A 182 -1.29 -16.31 -8.27
C GLY A 182 -0.19 -15.26 -8.27
N LEU A 183 0.97 -15.65 -8.77
CA LEU A 183 2.18 -14.83 -8.89
C LEU A 183 2.48 -14.57 -10.35
N LEU A 184 2.86 -13.33 -10.67
CA LEU A 184 3.55 -13.00 -11.91
C LEU A 184 5.00 -12.68 -11.57
N ILE A 185 5.93 -13.34 -12.26
CA ILE A 185 7.35 -13.37 -11.93
C ILE A 185 8.15 -12.88 -13.14
N LEU A 186 9.02 -11.90 -12.93
CA LEU A 186 10.04 -11.46 -13.89
C LEU A 186 11.40 -12.00 -13.47
N ALA A 187 12.01 -12.79 -14.34
CA ALA A 187 13.35 -13.31 -14.12
C ALA A 187 14.18 -13.25 -15.41
N GLU A 188 15.49 -13.21 -15.23
CA GLU A 188 16.48 -13.40 -16.28
C GLU A 188 16.85 -14.88 -16.31
N ALA A 189 16.85 -15.47 -17.51
CA ALA A 189 17.27 -16.83 -17.74
C ALA A 189 18.42 -16.89 -18.74
N SER A 190 19.33 -17.84 -18.54
CA SER A 190 20.54 -17.99 -19.35
C SER A 190 20.85 -19.46 -19.60
N GLY A 191 21.28 -19.78 -20.82
CA GLY A 191 21.65 -21.10 -21.28
C GLY A 191 22.32 -21.07 -22.66
N PRO A 192 22.71 -22.22 -23.22
CA PRO A 192 23.44 -22.28 -24.50
C PRO A 192 22.69 -21.66 -25.69
N SER A 193 21.36 -21.63 -25.62
CA SER A 193 20.48 -21.16 -26.71
C SER A 193 19.56 -20.01 -26.32
N PHE A 194 19.64 -19.52 -25.08
CA PHE A 194 18.77 -18.45 -24.58
C PHE A 194 19.51 -17.58 -23.58
N GLN A 195 19.42 -16.26 -23.74
CA GLN A 195 19.84 -15.29 -22.74
C GLN A 195 18.89 -14.11 -22.81
N GLY A 196 18.17 -13.83 -21.74
CA GLY A 196 17.24 -12.72 -21.72
C GLY A 196 16.27 -12.73 -20.54
N LEU A 197 15.39 -11.73 -20.55
CA LEU A 197 14.29 -11.62 -19.60
C LEU A 197 13.10 -12.45 -20.07
N ASP A 198 12.36 -12.98 -19.11
CA ASP A 198 11.10 -13.65 -19.37
C ASP A 198 10.10 -13.49 -18.22
N LEU A 199 8.85 -13.87 -18.50
CA LEU A 199 7.75 -13.80 -17.55
C LEU A 199 7.20 -15.20 -17.27
N TRP A 200 6.89 -15.46 -16.01
CA TRP A 200 6.19 -16.66 -15.58
C TRP A 200 4.96 -16.29 -14.76
N PHE A 201 3.88 -17.03 -14.95
CA PHE A 201 2.72 -16.99 -14.09
C PHE A 201 2.61 -18.30 -13.30
N TRP A 202 2.42 -18.19 -12.00
CA TRP A 202 2.23 -19.34 -11.12
C TRP A 202 0.94 -19.20 -10.33
N ASN A 203 -0.06 -20.01 -10.68
CA ASN A 203 -1.23 -20.23 -9.84
C ASN A 203 -0.87 -21.28 -8.79
N LEU A 204 -1.23 -21.05 -7.52
CA LEU A 204 -0.89 -21.93 -6.39
C LEU A 204 -1.40 -23.37 -6.55
N ASN A 205 -2.38 -23.59 -7.44
CA ASN A 205 -2.88 -24.93 -7.78
C ASN A 205 -2.01 -25.68 -8.80
N LEU A 206 -1.02 -25.02 -9.40
CA LEU A 206 -0.10 -25.63 -10.37
C LEU A 206 1.18 -26.07 -9.66
N ASN A 207 1.73 -27.20 -10.11
CA ASN A 207 2.99 -27.71 -9.57
C ASN A 207 4.21 -26.87 -9.98
N GLU A 208 4.13 -26.13 -11.08
CA GLU A 208 5.23 -25.33 -11.60
C GLU A 208 4.75 -24.01 -12.25
N PRO A 209 5.58 -22.94 -12.24
CA PRO A 209 5.29 -21.72 -12.98
C PRO A 209 5.21 -21.97 -14.49
N THR A 210 4.22 -21.37 -15.14
CA THR A 210 4.04 -21.43 -16.59
C THR A 210 4.63 -20.18 -17.24
N LYS A 211 5.55 -20.37 -18.19
CA LYS A 211 6.12 -19.29 -18.99
C LYS A 211 5.01 -18.58 -19.79
N LEU A 212 4.98 -17.25 -19.75
CA LEU A 212 4.11 -16.47 -20.64
C LEU A 212 4.65 -16.56 -22.08
N PRO A 213 3.77 -16.62 -23.09
CA PRO A 213 4.23 -16.48 -24.48
C PRO A 213 4.80 -15.08 -24.71
N THR A 214 5.41 -14.85 -25.87
CA THR A 214 5.67 -13.50 -26.36
C THR A 214 4.59 -13.12 -27.38
N PRO A 215 4.34 -11.81 -27.64
CA PRO A 215 3.34 -11.40 -28.63
C PRO A 215 3.58 -11.96 -30.05
N SER A 216 4.82 -12.31 -30.36
CA SER A 216 5.23 -12.95 -31.62
C SER A 216 6.25 -14.04 -31.36
N SER A 217 6.10 -15.19 -32.00
CA SER A 217 6.94 -16.39 -31.81
C SER A 217 8.42 -16.19 -32.14
N HIS A 218 8.79 -15.11 -32.84
CA HIS A 218 10.17 -14.77 -33.20
C HIS A 218 10.78 -13.66 -32.34
N CYS A 219 10.06 -13.23 -31.30
CA CYS A 219 10.44 -12.16 -30.41
C CYS A 219 10.70 -12.67 -29.00
N SER A 220 11.61 -11.99 -28.31
CA SER A 220 11.92 -12.13 -26.89
C SER A 220 11.75 -10.80 -26.17
N TYR A 221 11.51 -10.85 -24.87
CA TYR A 221 11.51 -9.66 -24.03
C TYR A 221 12.95 -9.16 -23.84
N ALA A 222 13.24 -7.98 -24.37
CA ALA A 222 14.54 -7.31 -24.22
C ALA A 222 14.62 -6.51 -22.91
N ASP A 223 13.50 -5.92 -22.53
CA ASP A 223 13.33 -5.11 -21.32
C ASP A 223 11.88 -5.26 -20.85
N ILE A 224 11.67 -5.32 -19.53
CA ILE A 224 10.33 -5.38 -18.93
C ILE A 224 10.31 -4.41 -17.76
N ASN A 225 9.36 -3.48 -17.78
CA ASN A 225 9.10 -2.50 -16.75
C ASN A 225 7.66 -2.59 -16.30
N SER A 226 7.42 -2.37 -15.02
CA SER A 226 6.09 -2.42 -14.40
C SER A 226 5.45 -3.80 -14.49
N LEU A 227 5.18 -4.42 -13.36
CA LEU A 227 4.36 -5.62 -13.29
C LEU A 227 3.10 -5.29 -12.52
N SER A 228 1.97 -5.80 -12.98
CA SER A 228 0.72 -5.70 -12.26
C SER A 228 -0.14 -6.91 -12.55
N LEU A 229 -0.84 -7.41 -11.53
CA LEU A 229 -1.69 -8.58 -11.58
C LEU A 229 -2.97 -8.27 -10.80
N ASN A 230 -4.14 -8.51 -11.38
CA ASN A 230 -5.41 -8.34 -10.68
C ASN A 230 -5.87 -9.63 -9.98
N GLN A 231 -6.98 -9.56 -9.24
CA GLN A 231 -7.55 -10.74 -8.55
C GLN A 231 -8.16 -11.78 -9.50
N HIS A 232 -8.33 -11.46 -10.78
CA HIS A 232 -8.81 -12.39 -11.82
C HIS A 232 -7.69 -13.09 -12.57
N GLY A 233 -6.43 -12.81 -12.23
CA GLY A 233 -5.27 -13.39 -12.90
C GLY A 233 -4.97 -12.76 -14.27
N ALA A 234 -5.54 -11.59 -14.58
CA ALA A 234 -5.06 -10.79 -15.69
C ALA A 234 -3.85 -9.96 -15.25
N ALA A 235 -2.83 -9.95 -16.09
CA ALA A 235 -1.59 -9.21 -15.85
C ALA A 235 -1.44 -8.06 -16.84
N THR A 236 -0.70 -7.05 -16.42
CA THR A 236 -0.25 -5.94 -17.24
C THR A 236 1.23 -5.69 -17.02
N PHE A 237 1.93 -5.39 -18.11
CA PHE A 237 3.34 -5.02 -18.07
C PHE A 237 3.74 -4.18 -19.29
N ILE A 238 4.84 -3.46 -19.17
CA ILE A 238 5.45 -2.73 -20.29
C ILE A 238 6.69 -3.51 -20.72
N ALA A 239 6.81 -3.83 -22.01
CA ALA A 239 7.97 -4.56 -22.49
C ALA A 239 8.52 -4.00 -23.80
N SER A 240 9.84 -4.08 -23.96
CA SER A 240 10.52 -3.93 -25.24
C SER A 240 10.77 -5.31 -25.83
N LEU A 241 10.52 -5.48 -27.13
CA LEU A 241 10.64 -6.73 -27.86
C LEU A 241 11.80 -6.68 -28.85
N SER A 242 12.64 -7.71 -28.83
CA SER A 242 13.74 -7.88 -29.77
C SER A 242 13.67 -9.25 -30.45
N HIS A 243 14.21 -9.33 -31.65
CA HIS A 243 14.46 -10.61 -32.30
C HIS A 243 15.62 -11.32 -31.62
N THR A 244 15.53 -12.65 -31.52
CA THR A 244 16.63 -13.47 -30.98
C THR A 244 17.92 -13.39 -31.80
N THR A 245 17.81 -13.03 -33.09
CA THR A 245 18.94 -12.79 -34.00
C THR A 245 19.47 -11.35 -33.96
N GLY A 246 18.91 -10.49 -33.11
CA GLY A 246 19.13 -9.04 -33.13
C GLY A 246 18.13 -8.30 -34.03
N GLY A 247 17.88 -7.04 -33.72
CA GLY A 247 16.86 -6.20 -34.37
C GLY A 247 15.60 -6.00 -33.52
N ALA A 248 14.86 -4.93 -33.79
CA ALA A 248 13.60 -4.63 -33.12
C ALA A 248 12.47 -5.48 -33.70
N CYS A 249 11.59 -5.99 -32.83
CA CYS A 249 10.34 -6.60 -33.26
C CYS A 249 9.32 -5.53 -33.67
N ASN A 250 8.22 -5.95 -34.30
CA ASN A 250 7.03 -5.12 -34.50
C ASN A 250 5.86 -5.71 -33.69
N PRO A 251 5.37 -5.04 -32.64
CA PRO A 251 5.86 -3.77 -32.10
C PRO A 251 7.23 -3.90 -31.40
N SER A 252 8.00 -2.82 -31.35
CA SER A 252 9.30 -2.80 -30.65
C SER A 252 9.16 -2.61 -29.15
N ARG A 253 8.08 -1.98 -28.72
CA ARG A 253 7.72 -1.76 -27.33
C ARG A 253 6.21 -1.57 -27.20
N GLY A 254 5.66 -1.96 -26.06
CA GLY A 254 4.22 -1.85 -25.82
C GLY A 254 3.84 -1.97 -24.35
N VAL A 255 2.64 -1.50 -24.04
CA VAL A 255 1.88 -1.89 -22.85
C VAL A 255 1.08 -3.13 -23.25
N PHE A 256 1.29 -4.23 -22.54
CA PHE A 256 0.67 -5.52 -22.84
C PHE A 256 -0.23 -5.96 -21.71
N LYS A 257 -1.38 -6.53 -22.07
CA LYS A 257 -2.24 -7.29 -21.17
C LYS A 257 -2.04 -8.78 -21.43
N TRP A 258 -1.81 -9.55 -20.38
CA TRP A 258 -1.90 -11.02 -20.44
C TRP A 258 -3.13 -11.51 -19.70
N HIS A 259 -3.88 -12.41 -20.30
CA HIS A 259 -4.99 -13.10 -19.63
C HIS A 259 -5.23 -14.46 -20.28
N ASN A 260 -5.37 -15.52 -19.48
CA ASN A 260 -5.67 -16.88 -19.94
C ASN A 260 -4.76 -17.37 -21.09
N GLY A 261 -3.45 -17.13 -20.98
CA GLY A 261 -2.47 -17.59 -21.97
C GLY A 261 -2.38 -16.72 -23.23
N GLN A 262 -3.17 -15.65 -23.35
CA GLN A 262 -3.11 -14.73 -24.48
C GLN A 262 -2.45 -13.42 -24.07
N ILE A 263 -1.65 -12.83 -24.98
CA ILE A 263 -1.10 -11.49 -24.81
C ILE A 263 -1.69 -10.57 -25.85
N LEU A 264 -2.28 -9.48 -25.37
CA LEU A 264 -2.89 -8.45 -26.18
C LEU A 264 -2.09 -7.13 -26.00
N PRO A 265 -1.56 -6.53 -27.07
CA PRO A 265 -1.06 -5.16 -27.00
C PRO A 265 -2.22 -4.20 -26.73
N ILE A 266 -2.07 -3.33 -25.74
CA ILE A 266 -3.02 -2.26 -25.41
C ILE A 266 -2.66 -0.99 -26.17
N VAL A 267 -1.37 -0.64 -26.12
CA VAL A 267 -0.78 0.44 -26.91
C VAL A 267 0.67 0.08 -27.19
N THR A 268 1.15 0.43 -28.37
CA THR A 268 2.49 0.15 -28.87
C THR A 268 3.17 1.42 -29.35
N ASP A 269 4.50 1.36 -29.47
CA ASP A 269 5.27 2.45 -30.07
C ASP A 269 4.74 2.81 -31.46
N ASN A 270 4.52 4.10 -31.68
CA ASN A 270 3.98 4.71 -32.89
C ASN A 270 2.48 4.51 -33.14
N ASP A 271 1.73 3.93 -32.19
CA ASP A 271 0.28 3.91 -32.30
C ASP A 271 -0.28 5.35 -32.29
N PRO A 272 -1.30 5.64 -33.12
CA PRO A 272 -1.92 6.96 -33.14
C PRO A 272 -2.64 7.24 -31.82
N VAL A 273 -2.55 8.48 -31.33
CA VAL A 273 -3.27 8.91 -30.13
C VAL A 273 -4.73 9.24 -30.48
N PRO A 274 -5.73 8.62 -29.81
CA PRO A 274 -7.13 8.91 -30.10
C PRO A 274 -7.46 10.39 -29.91
N GLY A 275 -8.03 11.00 -30.96
CA GLY A 275 -8.46 12.40 -30.96
C GLY A 275 -7.39 13.44 -31.28
N MET A 276 -6.09 13.08 -31.24
CA MET A 276 -4.98 14.00 -31.50
C MET A 276 -4.34 13.71 -32.87
N ALA A 277 -4.61 14.56 -33.86
CA ALA A 277 -4.04 14.38 -35.19
C ALA A 277 -2.51 14.55 -35.16
N ALA A 278 -1.81 13.79 -36.00
CA ALA A 278 -0.34 13.78 -36.08
C ALA A 278 0.41 13.44 -34.78
N THR A 279 -0.28 12.95 -33.74
CA THR A 279 0.35 12.54 -32.49
C THR A 279 0.40 11.02 -32.38
N VAL A 280 1.54 10.48 -31.95
CA VAL A 280 1.72 9.05 -31.68
C VAL A 280 2.19 8.80 -30.25
N PHE A 281 1.90 7.61 -29.73
CA PHE A 281 2.52 7.12 -28.50
C PHE A 281 3.99 6.79 -28.75
N SER A 282 4.86 7.30 -27.87
CA SER A 282 6.25 6.91 -27.78
C SER A 282 6.54 6.41 -26.38
N LEU A 283 6.69 5.10 -26.27
CA LEU A 283 6.82 4.41 -25.00
C LEU A 283 8.28 4.28 -24.55
N GLY A 284 9.25 4.93 -25.22
CA GLY A 284 10.73 4.85 -25.17
C GLY A 284 11.45 4.37 -23.90
N SER A 285 12.74 4.66 -23.66
CA SER A 285 13.45 4.07 -22.49
C SER A 285 13.08 4.68 -21.12
N TYR A 286 11.94 5.36 -21.01
CA TYR A 286 11.51 6.06 -19.82
C TYR A 286 10.94 5.09 -18.77
N PRO A 287 10.99 5.44 -17.47
CA PRO A 287 10.40 4.64 -16.40
C PRO A 287 8.87 4.75 -16.43
N LEU A 288 8.27 4.15 -17.45
CA LEU A 288 6.82 4.11 -17.60
C LEU A 288 6.21 3.12 -16.62
N ARG A 289 4.97 3.42 -16.23
CA ARG A 289 4.15 2.58 -15.36
C ARG A 289 2.94 2.06 -16.11
N ALA A 290 2.55 0.84 -15.77
CA ALA A 290 1.27 0.27 -16.11
C ALA A 290 0.76 -0.57 -14.93
N SER A 291 -0.47 -0.35 -14.50
CA SER A 291 -1.17 -1.18 -13.52
C SER A 291 -2.53 -1.62 -14.04
N ILE A 292 -3.02 -2.76 -13.55
CA ILE A 292 -4.35 -3.30 -13.91
C ILE A 292 -5.25 -3.35 -12.67
N THR A 293 -6.49 -2.92 -12.83
CA THR A 293 -7.51 -2.98 -11.78
C THR A 293 -8.23 -4.33 -11.74
N ASP A 294 -8.99 -4.59 -10.69
CA ASP A 294 -9.87 -5.77 -10.63
C ASP A 294 -11.07 -5.65 -11.60
N LEU A 295 -11.33 -4.45 -12.13
CA LEU A 295 -12.28 -4.24 -13.25
C LEU A 295 -11.64 -4.36 -14.63
N ASP A 296 -10.42 -4.91 -14.72
CA ASP A 296 -9.70 -5.09 -15.98
C ASP A 296 -9.33 -3.79 -16.71
N GLU A 297 -9.38 -2.65 -16.04
CA GLU A 297 -8.91 -1.36 -16.55
C GLU A 297 -7.40 -1.26 -16.36
N ILE A 298 -6.71 -0.70 -17.35
CA ILE A 298 -5.25 -0.57 -17.35
C ILE A 298 -4.88 0.90 -17.30
N ILE A 299 -4.21 1.30 -16.22
CA ILE A 299 -3.72 2.67 -16.06
C ILE A 299 -2.27 2.68 -16.44
N PHE A 300 -1.88 3.54 -17.37
CA PHE A 300 -0.50 3.61 -17.82
C PHE A 300 -0.04 5.04 -18.11
N THR A 301 1.26 5.23 -18.04
CA THR A 301 1.92 6.47 -18.44
C THR A 301 2.53 6.31 -19.82
N ALA A 302 2.51 7.36 -20.63
CA ALA A 302 3.13 7.37 -21.94
C ALA A 302 3.73 8.74 -22.25
N VAL A 303 4.71 8.77 -23.16
CA VAL A 303 5.13 10.01 -23.81
C VAL A 303 4.42 10.08 -25.15
N LEU A 304 3.91 11.25 -25.49
CA LEU A 304 3.29 11.54 -26.78
C LEU A 304 4.31 12.30 -27.61
N MET A 305 4.41 11.96 -28.91
CA MET A 305 5.28 12.63 -29.87
C MET A 305 4.42 13.19 -31.01
N ASP A 306 4.57 14.47 -31.30
CA ASP A 306 4.04 15.05 -32.52
C ASP A 306 4.95 14.68 -33.70
N THR A 307 4.36 14.11 -34.74
CA THR A 307 5.09 13.56 -35.90
C THR A 307 5.51 14.63 -36.91
N ILE A 308 5.07 15.88 -36.75
CA ILE A 308 5.40 17.02 -37.60
C ILE A 308 6.60 17.79 -37.03
N ASP A 309 6.55 18.17 -35.76
CA ASP A 309 7.57 19.02 -35.14
C ASP A 309 8.48 18.31 -34.13
N SER A 310 8.20 17.04 -33.83
CA SER A 310 8.95 16.23 -32.86
C SER A 310 8.94 16.80 -31.45
N GLU A 311 7.90 17.55 -31.05
CA GLU A 311 7.65 17.90 -29.66
C GLU A 311 7.16 16.67 -28.87
N TRP A 312 7.48 16.66 -27.57
CA TRP A 312 7.21 15.54 -26.66
C TRP A 312 6.43 16.02 -25.45
N ARG A 313 5.41 15.26 -25.04
CA ARG A 313 4.69 15.51 -23.80
C ARG A 313 4.40 14.24 -23.02
N SER A 314 4.60 14.31 -21.71
CA SER A 314 4.21 13.23 -20.81
C SER A 314 2.68 13.18 -20.67
N SER A 315 2.13 11.99 -20.48
CA SER A 315 0.69 11.77 -20.30
C SER A 315 0.42 10.55 -19.44
N ALA A 316 -0.77 10.49 -18.85
CA ALA A 316 -1.31 9.30 -18.21
C ALA A 316 -2.70 8.99 -18.77
N TRP A 317 -3.00 7.70 -18.90
CA TRP A 317 -4.15 7.17 -19.60
C TRP A 317 -4.78 6.01 -18.83
N VAL A 318 -6.06 5.78 -19.10
CA VAL A 318 -6.79 4.60 -18.66
C VAL A 318 -7.31 3.88 -19.91
N ALA A 319 -6.84 2.67 -20.15
CA ALA A 319 -7.43 1.76 -21.12
C ALA A 319 -8.54 0.97 -20.42
N ARG A 320 -9.77 1.16 -20.87
CA ARG A 320 -10.93 0.44 -20.35
C ARG A 320 -10.93 -1.01 -20.83
N SER A 321 -11.78 -1.83 -20.22
CA SER A 321 -11.90 -3.25 -20.57
C SER A 321 -12.39 -3.49 -22.01
N ASP A 322 -13.03 -2.49 -22.64
CA ASP A 322 -13.43 -2.51 -24.05
C ASP A 322 -12.34 -2.01 -25.03
N GLY A 323 -11.17 -1.62 -24.53
CA GLY A 323 -10.06 -1.09 -25.31
C GLY A 323 -10.11 0.42 -25.58
N GLN A 324 -11.14 1.14 -25.11
CA GLN A 324 -11.17 2.59 -25.20
C GLN A 324 -10.05 3.21 -24.34
N LEU A 325 -9.32 4.18 -24.91
CA LEU A 325 -8.28 4.94 -24.20
C LEU A 325 -8.81 6.30 -23.76
N ASP A 326 -8.87 6.51 -22.45
CA ASP A 326 -9.31 7.74 -21.82
C ASP A 326 -8.12 8.50 -21.23
N LEU A 327 -7.98 9.79 -21.57
CA LEU A 327 -6.90 10.63 -21.05
C LEU A 327 -7.15 10.98 -19.58
N LEU A 328 -6.18 10.67 -18.72
CA LEU A 328 -6.19 11.11 -17.32
C LEU A 328 -5.56 12.49 -17.17
N VAL A 329 -4.36 12.69 -17.70
CA VAL A 329 -3.69 14.00 -17.62
C VAL A 329 -2.67 14.14 -18.75
N LEU A 330 -2.57 15.35 -19.28
CA LEU A 330 -1.55 15.75 -20.24
C LEU A 330 -0.61 16.78 -19.60
N ASP A 331 0.68 16.66 -19.89
CA ASP A 331 1.67 17.63 -19.46
C ASP A 331 1.38 19.04 -20.02
N GLY A 332 1.45 20.05 -19.16
CA GLY A 332 1.10 21.44 -19.46
C GLY A 332 -0.32 21.87 -19.05
N GLU A 333 -1.19 20.94 -18.63
CA GLU A 333 -2.51 21.30 -18.09
C GLU A 333 -2.41 22.17 -16.83
N SER A 334 -3.36 23.08 -16.61
CA SER A 334 -3.45 23.86 -15.36
C SER A 334 -4.42 23.20 -14.38
N LEU A 335 -4.10 23.16 -13.08
CA LEU A 335 -5.05 22.69 -12.07
C LEU A 335 -6.22 23.69 -11.91
N PRO A 336 -7.46 23.22 -11.62
CA PRO A 336 -8.64 24.09 -11.52
C PRO A 336 -8.52 25.24 -10.52
N ASP A 337 -7.73 25.05 -9.47
CA ASP A 337 -7.51 26.00 -8.38
C ASP A 337 -6.47 27.08 -8.71
N ASN A 338 -5.80 26.99 -9.86
CA ASN A 338 -4.73 27.91 -10.24
C ASN A 338 -4.98 28.52 -11.61
N THR A 339 -5.44 29.75 -11.59
CA THR A 339 -5.70 30.55 -12.80
C THR A 339 -4.48 31.34 -13.28
N THR A 340 -3.32 31.22 -12.61
CA THR A 340 -2.13 31.99 -12.97
C THR A 340 -1.52 31.43 -14.26
N PRO A 341 -1.42 32.23 -15.35
CA PRO A 341 -0.80 31.79 -16.59
C PRO A 341 0.66 31.34 -16.36
N GLY A 342 1.06 30.20 -16.95
CA GLY A 342 2.41 29.64 -16.81
C GLY A 342 2.61 28.66 -15.63
N ASN A 343 1.56 28.40 -14.85
CA ASN A 343 1.56 27.40 -13.78
C ASN A 343 1.02 26.03 -14.23
N GLY A 344 1.34 25.61 -15.45
CA GLY A 344 0.99 24.28 -15.92
C GLY A 344 1.66 23.20 -15.07
N LEU A 345 1.05 22.02 -15.04
CA LEU A 345 1.74 20.78 -14.69
C LEU A 345 2.92 20.66 -15.65
N ASN A 346 4.13 20.50 -15.12
CA ASN A 346 5.34 20.24 -15.89
C ASN A 346 5.98 19.03 -15.26
N ASN A 347 5.94 17.92 -15.98
CA ASN A 347 6.47 16.68 -15.47
C ASN A 347 7.75 16.26 -16.18
N THR A 348 8.87 16.83 -15.73
CA THR A 348 10.21 16.37 -16.10
C THR A 348 10.55 15.00 -15.50
N ASP A 349 9.90 14.65 -14.39
CA ASP A 349 10.04 13.37 -13.70
C ASP A 349 8.80 12.52 -13.98
N PHE A 350 8.66 12.06 -15.24
CA PHE A 350 7.63 11.14 -15.78
C PHE A 350 6.76 10.52 -14.70
N PHE A 351 5.44 10.69 -14.70
CA PHE A 351 4.44 10.26 -13.69
C PHE A 351 4.73 8.92 -12.98
N ALA A 352 5.79 8.87 -12.19
CA ALA A 352 6.46 7.61 -11.83
C ALA A 352 5.66 6.85 -10.78
N ASN A 353 4.78 7.58 -10.11
CA ASN A 353 3.95 7.14 -9.02
C ASN A 353 2.52 7.52 -9.40
N ILE A 354 1.89 6.64 -10.19
CA ILE A 354 0.45 6.66 -10.45
C ILE A 354 -0.13 5.40 -9.84
N GLU A 355 -1.12 5.58 -8.97
CA GLU A 355 -1.84 4.49 -8.32
C GLU A 355 -3.32 4.70 -8.58
N SER A 356 -4.09 3.62 -8.70
CA SER A 356 -5.51 3.70 -9.06
C SER A 356 -6.36 2.70 -8.29
N THR A 357 -7.63 3.06 -8.15
CA THR A 357 -8.70 2.21 -7.59
C THR A 357 -9.40 1.43 -8.68
N ASP A 358 -10.18 0.43 -8.28
CA ASP A 358 -11.12 -0.27 -9.17
C ASP A 358 -12.18 0.64 -9.78
N SER A 359 -12.43 1.80 -9.18
CA SER A 359 -13.38 2.75 -9.74
C SER A 359 -12.79 3.63 -10.86
N GLY A 360 -11.49 3.57 -11.12
CA GLY A 360 -10.81 4.47 -12.07
C GLY A 360 -10.46 5.85 -11.47
N LEU A 361 -10.58 6.00 -10.14
CA LEU A 361 -9.96 7.12 -9.41
C LEU A 361 -8.46 6.86 -9.28
N SER A 362 -7.65 7.82 -9.71
CA SER A 362 -6.19 7.74 -9.72
C SER A 362 -5.58 8.84 -8.85
N ILE A 363 -4.51 8.50 -8.14
CA ILE A 363 -3.64 9.44 -7.41
C ILE A 363 -2.28 9.47 -8.09
N LEU A 364 -1.71 10.65 -8.23
CA LEU A 364 -0.41 10.82 -8.86
C LEU A 364 0.37 11.98 -8.26
N LYS A 365 1.69 11.83 -8.28
CA LYS A 365 2.64 12.92 -8.03
C LYS A 365 2.82 13.75 -9.30
N THR A 366 2.66 15.06 -9.17
CA THR A 366 2.87 16.02 -10.24
C THR A 366 3.88 17.10 -9.82
N THR A 367 4.49 17.78 -10.78
CA THR A 367 5.36 18.93 -10.54
C THR A 367 4.78 20.13 -11.29
N ARG A 368 4.85 21.33 -10.71
CA ARG A 368 4.35 22.57 -11.34
C ARG A 368 5.50 23.33 -12.00
N GLN A 369 5.25 23.90 -13.19
CA GLN A 369 6.29 24.51 -14.01
C GLN A 369 6.96 25.73 -13.38
N ALA A 370 6.18 26.69 -12.88
CA ALA A 370 6.73 27.99 -12.50
C ALA A 370 7.60 27.98 -11.25
N ASN A 371 7.31 27.08 -10.30
CA ASN A 371 7.99 27.03 -9.00
C ASN A 371 8.67 25.68 -8.73
N ARG A 372 8.57 24.71 -9.66
CA ARG A 372 9.01 23.32 -9.46
C ARG A 372 8.45 22.69 -8.18
N SER A 373 7.28 23.15 -7.72
CA SER A 373 6.65 22.56 -6.54
C SER A 373 6.05 21.21 -6.91
N THR A 374 6.41 20.18 -6.15
CA THR A 374 5.70 18.90 -6.20
C THR A 374 4.31 19.06 -5.59
N ALA A 375 3.34 18.38 -6.18
CA ALA A 375 1.99 18.22 -5.67
C ALA A 375 1.55 16.75 -5.73
N ILE A 376 0.62 16.38 -4.86
CA ILE A 376 -0.17 15.16 -4.96
C ILE A 376 -1.54 15.59 -5.47
N THR A 377 -1.96 14.95 -6.56
CA THR A 377 -3.22 15.26 -7.23
C THR A 377 -4.01 13.98 -7.43
N MET A 378 -5.33 14.10 -7.46
CA MET A 378 -6.24 12.96 -7.58
C MET A 378 -7.37 13.28 -8.55
N GLY A 379 -7.78 12.30 -9.36
CA GLY A 379 -8.93 12.46 -10.24
C GLY A 379 -9.20 11.21 -11.06
N ARG A 380 -10.22 11.29 -11.93
CA ARG A 380 -10.62 10.20 -12.84
C ARG A 380 -10.24 10.55 -14.25
N ALA A 381 -10.11 9.56 -15.13
CA ALA A 381 -9.91 9.82 -16.55
C ALA A 381 -11.11 10.54 -17.18
N ARG A 382 -10.86 11.33 -18.22
CA ARG A 382 -11.92 12.01 -18.98
C ARG A 382 -12.60 11.00 -19.89
N ALA A 383 -13.94 11.01 -19.90
CA ALA A 383 -14.70 10.20 -20.85
C ALA A 383 -14.52 10.65 -22.32
N ILE A 384 -14.01 11.86 -22.56
CA ILE A 384 -13.79 12.43 -23.89
C ILE A 384 -12.41 13.11 -23.91
N GLN A 385 -11.63 12.83 -24.94
CA GLN A 385 -10.38 13.54 -25.25
C GLN A 385 -10.67 15.02 -25.58
N PRO A 386 -10.25 15.99 -24.75
CA PRO A 386 -10.52 17.40 -24.99
C PRO A 386 -9.62 18.05 -26.06
N TYR A 387 -8.52 17.42 -26.45
CA TYR A 387 -7.49 18.04 -27.29
C TYR A 387 -7.39 17.42 -28.68
N HIS A 388 -7.04 18.25 -29.66
CA HIS A 388 -6.79 17.84 -31.03
C HIS A 388 -5.29 17.73 -31.38
N SER A 389 -4.41 18.23 -30.52
CA SER A 389 -2.94 18.15 -30.64
C SER A 389 -2.28 18.21 -29.26
N ILE A 390 -1.00 17.82 -29.15
CA ILE A 390 -0.27 17.92 -27.89
C ILE A 390 0.07 19.37 -27.50
N HIS A 391 -0.03 20.34 -28.40
CA HIS A 391 0.22 21.75 -28.08
C HIS A 391 -0.97 22.43 -27.37
N GLU A 392 -2.14 21.82 -27.43
CA GLU A 392 -3.30 22.28 -26.68
C GLU A 392 -3.16 21.87 -25.21
N THR A 393 -3.25 22.86 -24.33
CA THR A 393 -3.32 22.61 -22.88
C THR A 393 -4.56 23.28 -22.31
N GLY A 394 -5.28 22.54 -21.48
CA GLY A 394 -6.51 22.99 -20.84
C GLY A 394 -6.41 22.95 -19.32
N THR A 395 -7.57 23.01 -18.68
CA THR A 395 -7.70 22.75 -17.25
C THR A 395 -7.76 21.25 -17.01
N SER A 396 -6.97 20.76 -16.06
CA SER A 396 -6.97 19.36 -15.63
C SER A 396 -8.24 19.03 -14.84
N GLN A 397 -8.78 17.82 -14.96
CA GLN A 397 -9.84 17.35 -14.04
C GLN A 397 -9.30 16.85 -12.69
N LEU A 398 -7.98 16.87 -12.51
CA LEU A 398 -7.36 16.50 -11.25
C LEU A 398 -7.60 17.58 -10.19
N SER A 399 -7.90 17.12 -8.98
CA SER A 399 -7.99 17.93 -7.77
C SER A 399 -6.67 17.92 -7.02
N LEU A 400 -6.28 19.05 -6.45
CA LEU A 400 -5.11 19.15 -5.58
C LEU A 400 -5.44 18.54 -4.20
N ILE A 401 -4.58 17.62 -3.74
CA ILE A 401 -4.67 17.05 -2.38
C ILE A 401 -3.73 17.78 -1.43
N MET A 402 -2.48 17.96 -1.84
CA MET A 402 -1.44 18.66 -1.09
C MET A 402 -0.32 19.07 -2.05
N GLN A 403 0.29 20.22 -1.82
CA GLN A 403 1.51 20.65 -2.51
C GLN A 403 2.60 21.08 -1.52
N LEU A 404 3.80 21.22 -2.05
CA LEU A 404 4.92 21.82 -1.34
C LEU A 404 4.55 23.21 -0.82
N ASN A 405 4.96 23.52 0.40
CA ASN A 405 4.69 24.76 1.14
C ASN A 405 3.23 24.98 1.56
N ASP A 406 2.34 24.01 1.37
CA ASP A 406 1.01 24.11 1.96
C ASP A 406 1.07 24.11 3.49
N PRO A 407 0.19 24.89 4.15
CA PRO A 407 0.00 24.79 5.59
C PRO A 407 -0.55 23.40 5.95
N LEU A 408 -0.09 22.87 7.07
CA LEU A 408 -0.38 21.50 7.47
C LEU A 408 -1.62 21.40 8.36
N PRO A 409 -2.64 20.58 8.02
CA PRO A 409 -3.75 20.29 8.92
C PRO A 409 -3.25 19.74 10.27
N GLY A 410 -3.70 20.34 11.37
CA GLY A 410 -3.32 19.91 12.72
C GLY A 410 -2.01 20.51 13.26
N PHE A 411 -1.34 21.38 12.50
CA PHE A 411 -0.16 22.12 12.96
C PHE A 411 -0.46 23.62 13.06
N ASP A 412 0.42 24.35 13.75
CA ASP A 412 0.39 25.80 13.69
C ASP A 412 0.81 26.31 12.30
N ALA A 413 0.41 27.54 11.98
CA ALA A 413 0.62 28.13 10.65
C ALA A 413 2.09 28.28 10.23
N SER A 414 3.06 28.11 11.15
CA SER A 414 4.49 28.14 10.80
C SER A 414 5.00 26.82 10.23
N TRP A 415 4.19 25.74 10.24
CA TRP A 415 4.58 24.46 9.67
C TRP A 415 4.05 24.28 8.26
N PHE A 416 4.91 23.74 7.41
CA PHE A 416 4.59 23.51 6.00
C PHE A 416 5.17 22.19 5.49
N THR A 417 4.65 21.73 4.36
CA THR A 417 5.19 20.58 3.62
C THR A 417 6.52 20.95 2.96
N GLY A 418 7.63 20.41 3.46
CA GLY A 418 8.97 20.67 2.94
C GLY A 418 9.43 19.73 1.83
N ILE A 419 8.99 18.47 1.82
CA ILE A 419 9.23 17.50 0.72
C ILE A 419 8.05 16.52 0.63
N LEU A 420 7.53 16.29 -0.58
CA LEU A 420 6.63 15.18 -0.88
C LEU A 420 7.44 14.00 -1.45
N THR A 421 7.52 12.89 -0.71
CA THR A 421 8.42 11.77 -1.04
C THR A 421 8.00 11.05 -2.33
N GLY A 422 6.75 11.26 -2.77
CA GLY A 422 6.16 10.60 -3.93
C GLY A 422 5.60 9.22 -3.63
N GLU A 423 5.79 8.73 -2.41
CA GLU A 423 5.25 7.47 -1.94
C GLU A 423 3.77 7.70 -1.60
N VAL A 424 2.90 7.43 -2.57
CA VAL A 424 1.44 7.51 -2.44
C VAL A 424 0.87 6.10 -2.47
N ALA A 425 -0.21 5.89 -1.75
CA ALA A 425 -0.99 4.66 -1.72
C ALA A 425 -2.47 5.01 -1.85
N ILE A 426 -3.26 4.15 -2.49
CA ILE A 426 -4.71 4.31 -2.61
C ILE A 426 -5.38 2.94 -2.52
N ASN A 427 -6.51 2.83 -1.84
CA ASN A 427 -7.23 1.58 -1.75
C ASN A 427 -8.47 1.55 -2.66
N LYS A 428 -9.16 0.41 -2.72
CA LYS A 428 -10.35 0.26 -3.57
C LYS A 428 -11.47 1.25 -3.27
N ALA A 429 -11.56 1.71 -2.02
CA ALA A 429 -12.53 2.70 -1.57
C ALA A 429 -12.17 4.15 -1.96
N GLY A 430 -10.98 4.39 -2.55
CA GLY A 430 -10.51 5.73 -2.87
C GLY A 430 -9.91 6.48 -1.69
N GLN A 431 -9.74 5.81 -0.55
CA GLN A 431 -8.92 6.36 0.52
C GLN A 431 -7.46 6.31 0.09
N PHE A 432 -6.65 7.25 0.55
CA PHE A 432 -5.24 7.35 0.20
C PHE A 432 -4.36 7.58 1.41
N ALA A 433 -3.08 7.24 1.28
CA ALA A 433 -2.03 7.54 2.25
C ALA A 433 -0.78 8.01 1.53
N PHE A 434 0.01 8.88 2.18
CA PHE A 434 1.29 9.31 1.63
C PHE A 434 2.24 9.76 2.73
N SER A 435 3.54 9.86 2.40
CA SER A 435 4.55 10.37 3.32
C SER A 435 5.14 11.72 2.87
N SER A 436 5.54 12.53 3.83
CA SER A 436 6.17 13.84 3.58
C SER A 436 7.24 14.15 4.61
N ILE A 437 8.15 15.06 4.27
CA ILE A 437 8.95 15.79 5.26
C ILE A 437 8.29 17.13 5.51
N ILE A 438 8.03 17.42 6.78
CA ILE A 438 7.46 18.68 7.25
C ILE A 438 8.54 19.50 7.98
N ALA A 439 8.41 20.82 7.95
CA ALA A 439 9.33 21.73 8.62
C ALA A 439 8.59 22.97 9.14
N SER A 440 9.14 23.60 10.19
CA SER A 440 8.75 24.93 10.66
C SER A 440 9.55 26.01 9.94
N GLU A 441 8.90 27.12 9.60
CA GLU A 441 9.52 28.34 9.05
C GLU A 441 10.63 28.90 9.94
N SER A 442 10.51 28.70 11.26
CA SER A 442 11.48 29.21 12.24
C SER A 442 12.82 28.46 12.25
N ASP A 443 12.84 27.21 11.78
CA ASP A 443 14.03 26.35 11.76
C ASP A 443 13.89 25.23 10.72
N ILE A 444 14.01 25.59 9.44
CA ILE A 444 13.75 24.66 8.32
C ILE A 444 14.62 23.40 8.38
N LEU A 445 15.87 23.50 8.88
CA LEU A 445 16.80 22.37 8.89
C LEU A 445 16.68 21.53 10.17
N GLY A 446 16.56 22.15 11.34
CA GLY A 446 16.50 21.43 12.61
C GLY A 446 15.10 20.89 12.94
N SER A 447 14.05 21.42 12.32
CA SER A 447 12.66 20.99 12.56
C SER A 447 12.16 19.90 11.61
N GLN A 448 12.99 19.43 10.65
CA GLN A 448 12.56 18.45 9.67
C GLN A 448 12.09 17.15 10.32
N ARG A 449 10.87 16.75 10.00
CA ARG A 449 10.24 15.53 10.55
C ARG A 449 9.53 14.78 9.44
N THR A 450 9.61 13.45 9.48
CA THR A 450 8.76 12.61 8.64
C THR A 450 7.34 12.60 9.21
N ALA A 451 6.35 12.78 8.32
CA ALA A 451 4.94 12.63 8.62
C ALA A 451 4.29 11.65 7.62
N ILE A 452 3.31 10.91 8.12
CA ILE A 452 2.42 10.06 7.34
C ILE A 452 1.04 10.72 7.39
N TRP A 453 0.44 10.84 6.21
CA TRP A 453 -0.88 11.41 6.00
C TRP A 453 -1.80 10.36 5.45
N ARG A 454 -3.10 10.54 5.69
CA ARG A 454 -4.14 9.74 5.06
C ARG A 454 -5.35 10.58 4.72
N SER A 455 -6.22 10.04 3.90
CA SER A 455 -7.56 10.58 3.73
C SER A 455 -8.53 9.97 4.74
N THR A 456 -9.48 10.78 5.16
CA THR A 456 -10.72 10.29 5.78
C THR A 456 -11.67 9.75 4.70
N GLU A 457 -12.82 9.19 5.10
CA GLU A 457 -13.86 8.73 4.17
C GLU A 457 -14.44 9.85 3.30
N ASP A 458 -14.39 11.12 3.75
CA ASP A 458 -14.86 12.26 2.97
C ASP A 458 -13.79 12.84 2.04
N GLY A 459 -12.62 12.18 1.97
CA GLY A 459 -11.49 12.57 1.12
C GLY A 459 -10.60 13.67 1.70
N LYS A 460 -10.89 14.19 2.91
CA LYS A 460 -10.00 15.16 3.56
C LYS A 460 -8.73 14.52 4.08
N THR A 461 -7.61 15.20 3.90
CA THR A 461 -6.32 14.81 4.43
C THR A 461 -6.21 15.07 5.92
N GLU A 462 -5.73 14.09 6.69
CA GLU A 462 -5.41 14.21 8.11
C GLU A 462 -4.05 13.58 8.44
N LEU A 463 -3.46 14.04 9.55
CA LEU A 463 -2.21 13.51 10.06
C LEU A 463 -2.45 12.12 10.70
N ALA A 464 -1.80 11.10 10.15
CA ALA A 464 -1.87 9.74 10.66
C ALA A 464 -0.76 9.46 11.68
N ALA A 465 0.48 9.88 11.40
CA ALA A 465 1.61 9.75 12.31
C ALA A 465 2.69 10.78 12.00
N SER A 466 3.46 11.23 12.99
CA SER A 466 4.63 12.07 12.76
C SER A 466 5.73 11.81 13.77
N VAL A 467 6.99 11.99 13.36
CA VAL A 467 8.11 12.12 14.31
C VAL A 467 7.76 13.23 15.29
N GLY A 468 7.84 12.96 16.59
CA GLY A 468 7.35 13.89 17.61
C GLY A 468 6.11 13.42 18.36
N MET A 469 5.27 12.60 17.73
CA MET A 469 4.00 12.15 18.29
C MET A 469 4.23 11.24 19.50
N THR A 470 3.44 11.42 20.55
CA THR A 470 3.48 10.59 21.76
C THR A 470 2.45 9.46 21.66
N LEU A 471 2.89 8.25 21.94
CA LEU A 471 2.10 7.04 22.01
C LEU A 471 2.01 6.56 23.46
N PHE A 472 0.91 5.91 23.82
CA PHE A 472 0.78 5.21 25.10
C PHE A 472 1.00 3.71 24.86
N VAL A 473 2.13 3.19 25.31
CA VAL A 473 2.57 1.80 25.07
C VAL A 473 2.95 1.19 26.41
N ASN A 474 2.37 0.03 26.75
CA ASN A 474 2.66 -0.68 28.01
C ASN A 474 2.57 0.21 29.26
N ASN A 475 1.54 1.06 29.32
CA ASN A 475 1.32 2.06 30.36
C ASN A 475 2.35 3.20 30.45
N GLU A 476 3.22 3.35 29.45
CA GLU A 476 4.20 4.43 29.36
C GLU A 476 3.89 5.37 28.17
N VAL A 477 4.11 6.66 28.38
CA VAL A 477 4.08 7.65 27.29
C VAL A 477 5.45 7.67 26.62
N ARG A 478 5.51 7.28 25.35
CA ARG A 478 6.75 7.23 24.58
C ARG A 478 6.60 7.98 23.27
N LYS A 479 7.68 8.53 22.74
CA LYS A 479 7.67 9.41 21.58
C LYS A 479 8.19 8.70 20.34
N ILE A 480 7.54 8.89 19.19
CA ILE A 480 8.08 8.43 17.90
C ILE A 480 9.27 9.32 17.54
N GLU A 481 10.47 8.75 17.55
CA GLU A 481 11.72 9.46 17.23
C GLU A 481 12.10 9.33 15.75
N GLN A 482 11.63 8.25 15.10
CA GLN A 482 11.89 8.02 13.69
C GLN A 482 10.69 7.32 13.05
N ILE A 483 10.34 7.74 11.83
CA ILE A 483 9.43 7.04 10.94
C ILE A 483 10.21 6.69 9.68
N ASN A 484 10.24 5.40 9.33
CA ASN A 484 10.70 4.98 8.02
C ASN A 484 9.64 5.38 7.00
N ARG A 485 10.08 6.02 5.91
CA ARG A 485 9.15 6.49 4.88
C ARG A 485 8.38 5.31 4.27
N LEU A 486 7.14 5.56 3.86
CA LEU A 486 6.30 4.54 3.25
C LEU A 486 6.92 4.08 1.93
N ASN A 487 6.97 2.80 1.59
CA ASN A 487 7.47 2.35 0.28
C ASN A 487 8.92 2.81 -0.07
N ARG A 488 9.76 3.18 0.90
CA ARG A 488 11.08 3.84 0.70
C ARG A 488 12.10 3.04 -0.12
N PHE A 489 11.96 1.72 -0.21
CA PHE A 489 13.02 0.83 -0.70
C PHE A 489 12.54 -0.25 -1.65
N VAL A 490 11.28 -0.19 -2.09
CA VAL A 490 10.92 -1.00 -3.23
C VAL A 490 11.77 -0.52 -4.40
N ASN A 491 12.51 -1.44 -5.03
CA ASN A 491 13.28 -1.19 -6.25
C ASN A 491 12.50 -0.22 -7.14
N LEU A 492 13.17 0.67 -7.88
CA LEU A 492 12.51 1.63 -8.77
C LEU A 492 11.43 1.00 -9.69
N HIS A 493 11.40 -0.33 -9.84
CA HIS A 493 10.39 -1.10 -10.56
C HIS A 493 9.13 -1.48 -9.76
N LYS A 494 9.15 -1.53 -8.42
CA LYS A 494 8.04 -1.98 -7.54
C LYS A 494 7.26 -0.83 -6.88
N SER A 495 6.63 0.06 -7.63
CA SER A 495 5.62 0.97 -7.04
C SER A 495 4.27 0.26 -7.04
N GLY A 496 3.78 -0.12 -5.87
CA GLY A 496 2.46 -0.74 -5.70
C GLY A 496 1.71 -0.10 -4.54
N GLY A 497 1.66 1.23 -4.51
CA GLY A 497 0.88 1.95 -3.51
C GLY A 497 -0.60 1.59 -3.52
N SER A 498 -1.11 1.07 -4.64
CA SER A 498 -2.48 0.56 -4.70
C SER A 498 -2.64 -0.79 -4.00
N THR A 499 -3.79 -1.00 -3.36
CA THR A 499 -4.24 -2.34 -2.93
C THR A 499 -4.63 -3.23 -4.12
N VAL A 500 -4.65 -2.65 -5.32
CA VAL A 500 -4.92 -3.31 -6.59
C VAL A 500 -3.61 -3.56 -7.35
N GLY A 501 -3.59 -4.55 -8.23
CA GLY A 501 -2.43 -4.83 -9.07
C GLY A 501 -1.34 -5.70 -8.45
N GLY A 502 -1.53 -6.18 -7.20
CA GLY A 502 -0.68 -7.21 -6.57
C GLY A 502 0.72 -6.73 -6.18
N GLY A 503 0.94 -5.42 -6.10
CA GLY A 503 2.23 -4.84 -5.69
C GLY A 503 2.44 -4.85 -4.18
N VAL A 504 3.63 -4.38 -3.77
CA VAL A 504 3.97 -4.13 -2.37
C VAL A 504 3.20 -2.91 -1.88
N THR A 505 2.33 -3.08 -0.88
CA THR A 505 1.63 -1.97 -0.24
C THR A 505 1.77 -2.00 1.29
N GLN A 506 1.64 -0.83 1.89
CA GLN A 506 1.59 -0.59 3.33
C GLN A 506 0.22 -0.09 3.78
N PHE A 507 -0.78 -0.26 2.92
CA PHE A 507 -2.13 0.30 3.08
C PHE A 507 -3.18 -0.78 2.82
N SER A 508 -4.25 -0.83 3.62
CA SER A 508 -5.34 -1.81 3.44
C SER A 508 -6.59 -1.20 2.79
N ASP A 509 -7.52 -2.08 2.37
CA ASP A 509 -8.86 -1.65 1.92
C ASP A 509 -9.72 -1.09 3.05
N GLN A 510 -9.28 -1.20 4.30
CA GLN A 510 -9.93 -0.59 5.48
C GLN A 510 -9.32 0.77 5.84
N GLY A 511 -8.35 1.27 5.07
CA GLY A 511 -7.69 2.56 5.35
C GLY A 511 -6.65 2.49 6.47
N GLU A 512 -6.20 1.29 6.81
CA GLU A 512 -5.13 1.07 7.80
C GLU A 512 -3.76 1.25 7.14
N ILE A 513 -2.78 1.77 7.88
CA ILE A 513 -1.41 1.99 7.40
C ILE A 513 -0.43 1.27 8.31
N ILE A 514 0.47 0.50 7.74
CA ILE A 514 1.60 -0.07 8.49
C ILE A 514 2.91 0.66 8.19
N PHE A 515 3.72 0.90 9.22
CA PHE A 515 5.05 1.48 9.03
C PHE A 515 6.04 0.99 10.08
N ALA A 516 7.32 1.09 9.77
CA ALA A 516 8.41 0.86 10.72
C ALA A 516 8.91 2.20 11.29
N GLY A 517 9.35 2.21 12.55
CA GLY A 517 9.85 3.42 13.20
C GLY A 517 10.70 3.13 14.43
N LYS A 518 11.04 4.17 15.20
CA LYS A 518 11.71 4.05 16.50
C LYS A 518 10.92 4.76 17.59
N LEU A 519 10.86 4.13 18.77
CA LEU A 519 10.13 4.63 19.93
C LEU A 519 11.09 4.98 21.08
N GLY A 520 11.24 6.27 21.38
CA GLY A 520 12.21 6.76 22.35
C GLY A 520 13.66 6.48 21.94
N SER A 521 14.55 6.22 22.91
CA SER A 521 16.00 6.14 22.69
C SER A 521 16.50 4.87 21.98
N ASN A 522 15.69 3.80 21.94
CA ASN A 522 15.86 2.54 21.16
C ASN A 522 15.00 1.50 21.88
N PRO A 523 13.89 1.06 21.29
CA PRO A 523 13.97 0.12 20.17
C PRO A 523 13.18 0.53 18.91
N GLY A 524 13.49 -0.14 17.79
CA GLY A 524 12.66 -0.09 16.59
C GLY A 524 11.31 -0.78 16.82
N GLY A 525 10.30 -0.42 16.04
CA GLY A 525 8.97 -1.00 16.14
C GLY A 525 8.23 -1.02 14.80
N ILE A 526 7.25 -1.92 14.71
CA ILE A 526 6.22 -1.94 13.68
C ILE A 526 4.96 -1.32 14.26
N PHE A 527 4.40 -0.35 13.55
CA PHE A 527 3.26 0.44 13.97
C PHE A 527 2.13 0.31 12.96
N LEU A 528 0.90 0.28 13.47
CA LEU A 528 -0.34 0.26 12.71
C LEU A 528 -1.13 1.53 13.00
N VAL A 529 -1.41 2.32 11.98
CA VAL A 529 -2.42 3.37 12.02
C VAL A 529 -3.75 2.75 11.65
N THR A 530 -4.74 2.86 12.52
CA THR A 530 -6.14 2.53 12.20
C THR A 530 -6.97 3.79 12.12
N ASP A 531 -8.15 3.72 11.50
CA ASP A 531 -9.12 4.82 11.43
C ASP A 531 -9.58 5.32 12.81
N GLY A 532 -9.18 4.66 13.90
CA GLY A 532 -9.63 5.01 15.24
C GLY A 532 -11.13 4.77 15.39
N LYS A 533 -11.74 3.92 14.57
CA LYS A 533 -13.16 3.52 14.67
C LYS A 533 -13.30 2.11 15.23
N LYS A 534 -12.39 1.66 16.10
CA LYS A 534 -12.61 0.42 16.89
C LYS A 534 -13.97 0.47 17.58
N GLU A 535 -14.39 1.66 17.96
CA GLU A 535 -15.68 2.00 18.52
C GLU A 535 -16.84 1.71 17.56
N GLY A 536 -16.73 2.20 16.33
CA GLY A 536 -17.71 1.92 15.28
C GLY A 536 -17.82 0.43 14.98
N ARG A 537 -16.68 -0.27 15.00
CA ARG A 537 -16.59 -1.71 14.73
C ARG A 537 -17.19 -2.55 15.85
N VAL A 538 -16.99 -2.18 17.12
CA VAL A 538 -17.69 -2.79 18.25
C VAL A 538 -19.20 -2.63 18.10
N PHE A 539 -19.69 -1.44 17.70
CA PHE A 539 -21.12 -1.26 17.49
C PHE A 539 -21.67 -2.14 16.37
N ALA A 540 -21.01 -2.15 15.20
CA ALA A 540 -21.46 -2.94 14.06
C ALA A 540 -21.47 -4.45 14.34
N LEU A 541 -20.42 -4.97 14.99
CA LEU A 541 -20.35 -6.39 15.32
C LEU A 541 -21.32 -6.75 16.45
N ALA A 542 -21.56 -5.86 17.43
CA ALA A 542 -22.57 -6.09 18.46
C ALA A 542 -23.98 -6.20 17.86
N GLU A 543 -24.33 -5.32 16.92
CA GLU A 543 -25.60 -5.37 16.18
C GLU A 543 -25.77 -6.67 15.39
N GLN A 544 -24.70 -7.13 14.73
CA GLN A 544 -24.71 -8.37 13.96
C GLN A 544 -24.80 -9.62 14.84
N SER A 545 -23.99 -9.69 15.90
CA SER A 545 -23.86 -10.87 16.76
C SER A 545 -24.99 -10.98 17.78
N PHE A 546 -25.58 -9.86 18.20
CA PHE A 546 -26.65 -9.82 19.20
C PHE A 546 -27.84 -8.93 18.77
N PRO A 547 -28.50 -9.23 17.64
CA PRO A 547 -29.58 -8.40 17.11
C PRO A 547 -30.79 -8.31 18.06
N ALA A 548 -30.98 -9.30 18.95
CA ALA A 548 -32.02 -9.26 19.98
C ALA A 548 -31.76 -8.21 21.07
N LEU A 549 -30.50 -7.78 21.25
CA LEU A 549 -30.10 -6.79 22.24
C LEU A 549 -29.87 -5.42 21.60
N PHE A 550 -29.44 -5.37 20.34
CA PHE A 550 -29.04 -4.15 19.64
C PHE A 550 -29.81 -4.00 18.31
N SER A 551 -31.09 -3.59 18.40
CA SER A 551 -31.97 -3.37 17.24
C SER A 551 -32.76 -2.06 17.34
N PRO A 552 -33.01 -1.36 16.22
CA PRO A 552 -32.57 -1.67 14.85
C PRO A 552 -31.05 -1.50 14.68
N ALA A 553 -30.46 -2.17 13.68
CA ALA A 553 -29.07 -1.98 13.31
C ALA A 553 -28.83 -0.56 12.76
N ASN A 554 -27.60 -0.07 12.89
CA ASN A 554 -27.12 1.25 12.47
C ASN A 554 -27.88 2.47 13.02
N PRO A 555 -28.22 2.54 14.31
CA PRO A 555 -28.67 3.80 14.89
C PRO A 555 -27.52 4.81 14.91
N HIS A 556 -27.88 6.09 14.96
CA HIS A 556 -26.89 7.18 14.96
C HIS A 556 -25.96 7.10 16.19
N THR A 557 -24.65 7.15 15.96
CA THR A 557 -23.65 7.25 17.04
C THR A 557 -23.72 8.63 17.68
N GLN A 558 -23.87 8.68 19.00
CA GLN A 558 -23.99 9.89 19.80
C GLN A 558 -22.75 10.06 20.68
N ASN A 559 -22.51 11.28 21.15
CA ASN A 559 -21.46 11.57 22.13
C ASN A 559 -22.05 12.32 23.33
N ALA A 560 -21.83 11.82 24.53
CA ALA A 560 -22.19 12.51 25.77
C ALA A 560 -21.27 12.07 26.91
N GLU A 561 -20.84 13.01 27.76
CA GLU A 561 -20.07 12.72 28.99
C GLU A 561 -18.81 11.87 28.76
N GLY A 562 -18.16 12.04 27.60
CA GLY A 562 -16.97 11.29 27.20
C GLY A 562 -17.25 9.91 26.60
N PHE A 563 -18.51 9.49 26.53
CA PHE A 563 -18.93 8.28 25.84
C PHE A 563 -19.20 8.57 24.37
N TRP A 564 -18.68 7.73 23.49
CA TRP A 564 -19.23 7.47 22.16
C TRP A 564 -20.20 6.30 22.29
N TYR A 565 -21.49 6.47 21.98
CA TYR A 565 -22.48 5.42 22.22
C TYR A 565 -23.59 5.37 21.17
N ARG A 566 -24.32 4.25 21.12
CA ARG A 566 -25.54 4.08 20.33
C ARG A 566 -26.70 3.69 21.22
N HIS A 567 -27.88 4.24 20.96
CA HIS A 567 -29.15 3.86 21.59
C HIS A 567 -29.99 3.07 20.59
N TYR A 568 -30.51 1.93 21.04
CA TYR A 568 -31.29 1.00 20.25
C TYR A 568 -32.74 1.07 20.74
N PRO A 569 -33.60 1.90 20.11
CA PRO A 569 -34.92 2.21 20.64
C PRO A 569 -35.86 1.01 20.72
N ALA A 570 -35.69 -0.02 19.89
CA ALA A 570 -36.57 -1.19 19.91
C ALA A 570 -36.30 -2.10 21.12
N THR A 571 -35.06 -2.12 21.62
CA THR A 571 -34.62 -2.95 22.75
C THR A 571 -34.35 -2.14 24.01
N ASN A 572 -34.42 -0.81 23.93
CA ASN A 572 -34.03 0.13 24.97
C ASN A 572 -32.62 -0.13 25.53
N SER A 573 -31.71 -0.57 24.65
CA SER A 573 -30.31 -0.86 24.98
C SER A 573 -29.38 0.26 24.53
N TYR A 574 -28.23 0.34 25.18
CA TYR A 574 -27.11 1.20 24.83
C TYR A 574 -25.84 0.37 24.84
N ILE A 575 -24.97 0.62 23.87
CA ILE A 575 -23.56 0.26 23.96
C ILE A 575 -22.74 1.52 23.75
N GLY A 576 -21.76 1.75 24.61
CA GLY A 576 -20.99 2.97 24.65
C GLY A 576 -19.54 2.72 25.03
N ILE A 577 -18.66 3.60 24.59
CA ILE A 577 -17.22 3.46 24.73
C ILE A 577 -16.67 4.76 25.26
N ARG A 578 -15.83 4.67 26.30
CA ARG A 578 -15.18 5.82 26.93
C ARG A 578 -13.72 5.50 27.14
N GLY A 579 -12.85 6.15 26.37
CA GLY A 579 -11.43 5.74 26.31
C GLY A 579 -11.32 4.35 25.70
N GLN A 580 -10.68 3.42 26.40
CA GLN A 580 -10.49 2.03 25.97
C GLN A 580 -11.47 1.06 26.65
N GLU A 581 -12.57 1.55 27.21
CA GLU A 581 -13.52 0.75 27.99
C GLU A 581 -14.88 0.75 27.30
N VAL A 582 -15.48 -0.44 27.17
CA VAL A 582 -16.82 -0.64 26.61
C VAL A 582 -17.81 -0.87 27.74
N PHE A 583 -18.95 -0.22 27.60
CA PHE A 583 -20.02 -0.23 28.54
C PHE A 583 -21.34 -0.53 27.85
N VAL A 584 -22.27 -1.09 28.61
CA VAL A 584 -23.67 -1.26 28.20
C VAL A 584 -24.62 -0.73 29.26
N LEU A 585 -25.81 -0.35 28.82
CA LEU A 585 -26.90 0.11 29.67
C LEU A 585 -28.22 -0.31 29.00
N GLY A 586 -29.28 -0.53 29.77
CA GLY A 586 -30.62 -0.77 29.22
C GLY A 586 -31.34 -1.93 29.91
N ASP A 587 -32.55 -2.24 29.44
CA ASP A 587 -33.45 -3.18 30.10
C ASP A 587 -32.82 -4.58 30.29
N ALA A 588 -31.99 -5.02 29.33
CA ALA A 588 -31.29 -6.30 29.40
C ALA A 588 -30.07 -6.30 30.35
N PHE A 589 -29.53 -5.15 30.71
CA PHE A 589 -28.27 -5.00 31.46
C PHE A 589 -28.46 -4.37 32.85
N GLY A 590 -29.65 -3.83 33.14
CA GLY A 590 -29.99 -3.22 34.42
C GLY A 590 -29.96 -1.69 34.41
N PRO A 591 -30.32 -1.04 35.54
CA PRO A 591 -30.60 0.40 35.60
C PRO A 591 -29.36 1.30 35.59
N GLY A 592 -28.15 0.74 35.57
CA GLY A 592 -26.90 1.49 35.63
C GLY A 592 -25.93 1.07 34.54
N ILE A 593 -25.01 1.98 34.18
CA ILE A 593 -23.94 1.71 33.21
C ILE A 593 -23.09 0.54 33.73
N GLN A 594 -23.08 -0.56 32.99
CA GLN A 594 -22.27 -1.71 33.27
C GLN A 594 -21.01 -1.64 32.42
N TYR A 595 -19.85 -1.70 33.06
CA TYR A 595 -18.60 -1.99 32.37
C TYR A 595 -18.65 -3.43 31.86
N LEU A 596 -18.38 -3.63 30.57
CA LEU A 596 -18.24 -4.96 30.00
C LEU A 596 -16.78 -5.39 30.10
N ASP A 597 -15.94 -4.73 29.32
CA ASP A 597 -14.52 -4.99 29.23
C ASP A 597 -13.83 -3.85 28.47
N THR A 598 -12.54 -4.00 28.18
CA THR A 598 -11.80 -3.12 27.29
C THR A 598 -12.30 -3.23 25.85
N LEU A 599 -12.07 -2.16 25.08
CA LEU A 599 -12.42 -2.05 23.66
C LEU A 599 -11.87 -3.21 22.85
N ASP A 600 -10.61 -3.58 23.09
CA ASP A 600 -9.95 -4.68 22.40
C ASP A 600 -10.52 -6.06 22.79
N ASN A 601 -10.83 -6.29 24.07
CA ASN A 601 -11.43 -7.56 24.52
C ASN A 601 -12.83 -7.76 23.96
N ILE A 602 -13.66 -6.71 23.97
CA ILE A 602 -15.01 -6.78 23.38
C ILE A 602 -14.93 -6.96 21.88
N LEU A 603 -14.04 -6.25 21.19
CA LEU A 603 -13.87 -6.41 19.75
C LEU A 603 -13.44 -7.86 19.41
N HIS A 604 -12.46 -8.41 20.12
CA HIS A 604 -12.02 -9.79 19.93
C HIS A 604 -13.14 -10.81 20.17
N PHE A 605 -13.90 -10.65 21.27
CA PHE A 605 -15.06 -11.47 21.57
C PHE A 605 -16.11 -11.44 20.46
N LEU A 606 -16.44 -10.23 19.97
CA LEU A 606 -17.45 -10.04 18.93
C LEU A 606 -17.01 -10.60 17.58
N GLU A 607 -15.73 -10.45 17.22
CA GLU A 607 -15.15 -10.99 15.99
C GLU A 607 -15.13 -12.52 16.00
N GLY A 608 -14.86 -13.14 17.15
CA GLY A 608 -14.92 -14.60 17.30
C GLY A 608 -16.31 -15.18 17.04
N ILE A 609 -17.37 -14.44 17.38
CA ILE A 609 -18.76 -14.86 17.12
C ILE A 609 -19.16 -14.65 15.65
N ALA A 610 -18.61 -13.63 15.00
CA ALA A 610 -19.01 -13.23 13.65
C ALA A 610 -18.42 -14.11 12.53
N GLN A 611 -17.45 -14.98 12.80
CA GLN A 611 -16.89 -15.86 11.77
C GLN A 611 -17.82 -17.05 11.46
N PRO A 612 -18.23 -17.25 10.20
CA PRO A 612 -19.04 -18.40 9.81
C PRO A 612 -18.17 -19.67 9.80
N GLY A 613 -18.26 -20.50 10.85
CA GLY A 613 -17.66 -21.83 10.86
C GLY A 613 -17.03 -22.32 12.16
N SER A 614 -17.11 -21.57 13.26
CA SER A 614 -16.73 -22.03 14.61
C SER A 614 -17.89 -22.68 15.35
#